data_AF-A0A6G2KF99-F1
#
_entry.id   AF-A0A6G2KF99-F1
#
_cell.length_a   1.000
_cell.length_b   1.000
_cell.length_c   1.000
_cell.angle_alpha   90.00
_cell.angle_beta   90.00
_cell.angle_gamma   90.00
#
_symmetry.space_group_name_H-M   'P 1'
#
loop_
_entity.id
_entity.type
_entity.pdbx_description
1 polymer ?
#
loop_
_entity_poly.entity_id
_entity_poly.type
_entity_poly.pdbx_seq_one_letter_code
_entity_poly.pdbx_strand_id
1 'polypeptide(L)'
;MADETVHLNTLDGFAFEGLCARIFEKAGWGDITRLGGVSDRGRDLIINTPDCRKIIVECKFYSKKTTVGRPVVQKLHSAIIDSEADSGIVITTGKFSKSALEYAEDLKNRDHPIELYDMYKIMELAHEAGIDLETTDAAKIFLYPLLDAPTTSRTIHESMDEILYSHPRSVSKITQNIHTDVRLGANYYVLVSIQQTFSTAAGIIHQIDVENQPFLIDGCTGKLVDDVIVNFFGSPSITGDLPAGAPRTDFNINRTELQEHVKAEMQNLYARHVTYKGRNNSTYEKECTPTARNIEINSTRQVYLPFYFISLRVLNKEYSCEMLYNGRIAQVTRPTWDVCGLCDSDEKLILCNECGTVAHTSRFGSHGFECCKCQKTICHQCVWSARRLLVLSSRFCSDCRPANAKQKR
;
A
#
# COMPACT_ATOMS: atom_id res chain seq x y z
N MET A 1 4.30 -17.12 6.97
CA MET A 1 5.07 -16.55 5.86
C MET A 1 5.73 -15.30 6.40
N ALA A 2 6.95 -14.96 5.97
CA ALA A 2 7.60 -13.72 6.40
C ALA A 2 6.73 -12.51 6.02
N ASP A 3 6.62 -11.53 6.90
CA ASP A 3 5.80 -10.33 6.68
C ASP A 3 6.61 -9.22 5.99
N GLU A 4 7.94 -9.33 6.01
CA GLU A 4 8.88 -8.37 5.44
C GLU A 4 9.86 -9.02 4.47
N THR A 5 10.28 -8.26 3.46
CA THR A 5 11.28 -8.69 2.48
C THR A 5 12.33 -7.60 2.34
N VAL A 6 13.58 -7.88 2.71
CA VAL A 6 14.69 -6.93 2.71
C VAL A 6 15.75 -7.35 1.71
N HIS A 7 16.11 -6.42 0.82
CA HIS A 7 17.11 -6.64 -0.22
C HIS A 7 18.47 -6.15 0.24
N LEU A 8 19.35 -7.08 0.64
CA LEU A 8 20.64 -6.74 1.26
C LEU A 8 21.58 -5.95 0.33
N ASN A 9 21.47 -6.13 -0.99
CA ASN A 9 22.29 -5.40 -1.97
C ASN A 9 21.94 -3.92 -2.11
N THR A 10 20.83 -3.47 -1.53
CA THR A 10 20.38 -2.07 -1.57
C THR A 10 20.72 -1.30 -0.30
N LEU A 11 21.20 -1.97 0.75
CA LEU A 11 21.46 -1.34 2.02
C LEU A 11 22.82 -0.62 1.99
N ASP A 12 22.90 0.50 2.70
CA ASP A 12 24.16 1.06 3.16
C ASP A 12 24.45 0.57 4.60
N GLY A 13 25.58 1.00 5.18
CA GLY A 13 25.96 0.61 6.55
C GLY A 13 24.92 1.01 7.60
N PHE A 14 24.34 2.20 7.50
CA PHE A 14 23.36 2.69 8.45
C PHE A 14 22.03 1.95 8.36
N ALA A 15 21.59 1.63 7.13
CA ALA A 15 20.40 0.84 6.89
C ALA A 15 20.59 -0.61 7.36
N PHE A 16 21.81 -1.15 7.28
CA PHE A 16 22.15 -2.46 7.84
C PHE A 16 22.13 -2.47 9.38
N GLU A 17 22.62 -1.42 10.04
CA GLU A 17 22.47 -1.25 11.49
C GLU A 17 20.99 -1.22 11.89
N GLY A 18 20.16 -0.49 11.13
CA GLY A 18 18.70 -0.46 11.31
C GLY A 18 18.07 -1.83 11.14
N LEU A 19 18.47 -2.60 10.11
CA LEU A 19 18.02 -3.97 9.91
C LEU A 19 18.37 -4.86 11.11
N CYS A 20 19.61 -4.81 11.60
CA CYS A 20 20.03 -5.63 12.74
C CYS A 20 19.24 -5.30 14.00
N ALA A 21 19.00 -4.00 14.26
CA ALA A 21 18.17 -3.56 15.38
C ALA A 21 16.76 -4.17 15.31
N ARG A 22 16.11 -4.08 14.14
CA ARG A 22 14.77 -4.65 13.92
C ARG A 22 14.73 -6.17 14.07
N ILE A 23 15.76 -6.88 13.61
CA ILE A 23 15.85 -8.34 13.78
C ILE A 23 15.87 -8.69 15.28
N PHE A 24 16.71 -8.03 16.08
CA PHE A 24 16.79 -8.28 17.52
C PHE A 24 15.49 -7.93 18.26
N GLU A 25 14.90 -6.78 17.93
CA GLU A 25 13.62 -6.34 18.49
C GLU A 25 12.52 -7.37 18.24
N LYS A 26 12.34 -7.80 16.98
CA LYS A 26 11.34 -8.81 16.61
C LYS A 26 11.64 -10.20 17.15
N ALA A 27 12.91 -10.54 17.34
CA ALA A 27 13.31 -11.77 18.00
C ALA A 27 13.15 -11.71 19.54
N GLY A 28 12.67 -10.59 20.10
CA GLY A 28 12.34 -10.45 21.52
C GLY A 28 13.56 -10.25 22.42
N TRP A 29 14.66 -9.70 21.89
CA TRP A 29 15.91 -9.52 22.65
C TRP A 29 15.85 -8.38 23.67
N GLY A 30 14.76 -7.63 23.75
CA GLY A 30 14.55 -6.55 24.70
C GLY A 30 14.56 -5.17 24.05
N ASP A 31 14.99 -4.15 24.81
CA ASP A 31 15.02 -2.75 24.36
C ASP A 31 16.29 -2.47 23.55
N ILE A 32 16.11 -1.99 22.32
CA ILE A 32 17.18 -1.80 21.33
C ILE A 32 17.42 -0.31 21.09
N THR A 33 18.61 0.19 21.41
CA THR A 33 19.00 1.58 21.17
C THR A 33 20.07 1.67 20.09
N ARG A 34 19.82 2.50 19.06
CA ARG A 34 20.80 2.82 17.99
C ARG A 34 21.61 4.06 18.35
N LEU A 35 22.92 4.01 18.17
CA LEU A 35 23.84 5.07 18.64
C LEU A 35 24.21 6.15 17.60
N GLY A 36 23.75 6.03 16.35
CA GLY A 36 23.72 7.14 15.38
C GLY A 36 25.06 7.84 15.03
N GLY A 37 25.87 7.25 14.14
CA GLY A 37 26.74 7.87 13.12
C GLY A 37 27.66 9.09 13.33
N VAL A 38 27.97 9.60 14.52
CA VAL A 38 29.00 10.68 14.66
C VAL A 38 30.10 10.40 15.70
N SER A 39 30.11 9.23 16.35
CA SER A 39 31.31 8.80 17.08
C SER A 39 31.54 7.30 16.99
N ASP A 40 32.45 6.94 16.10
CA ASP A 40 32.94 5.61 15.71
C ASP A 40 33.68 4.89 16.85
N ARG A 41 33.06 4.77 18.03
CA ARG A 41 33.63 4.05 19.18
C ARG A 41 33.51 2.53 19.08
N GLY A 42 33.04 2.00 17.95
CA GLY A 42 32.84 0.57 17.75
C GLY A 42 31.64 0.05 18.55
N ARG A 43 30.53 0.80 18.52
CA ARG A 43 29.23 0.45 19.12
C ARG A 43 28.14 1.04 18.24
N ASP A 44 27.40 0.18 17.56
CA ASP A 44 26.30 0.63 16.69
C ASP A 44 24.95 0.48 17.41
N LEU A 45 24.77 -0.62 18.16
CA LEU A 45 23.57 -0.90 18.96
C LEU A 45 23.89 -1.19 20.42
N ILE A 46 22.93 -0.89 21.30
CA ILE A 46 22.86 -1.39 22.67
C ILE A 46 21.56 -2.17 22.81
N ILE A 47 21.65 -3.37 23.38
CA ILE A 47 20.51 -4.21 23.72
C ILE A 47 20.43 -4.32 25.24
N ASN A 48 19.30 -3.91 25.81
CA ASN A 48 18.96 -4.19 27.20
C ASN A 48 17.99 -5.37 27.23
N THR A 49 18.51 -6.53 27.60
CA THR A 49 17.75 -7.79 27.58
C THR A 49 16.75 -7.87 28.72
N PRO A 50 15.67 -8.68 28.58
CA PRO A 50 14.69 -8.89 29.64
C PRO A 50 15.29 -9.44 30.94
N ASP A 51 16.42 -10.15 30.88
CA ASP A 51 17.17 -10.66 32.02
C ASP A 51 18.22 -9.67 32.55
N CYS A 52 18.03 -8.38 32.27
CA CYS A 52 18.83 -7.26 32.77
C CYS A 52 20.30 -7.28 32.36
N ARG A 53 20.66 -7.99 31.28
CA ARG A 53 21.99 -7.89 30.67
C ARG A 53 22.03 -6.79 29.62
N LYS A 54 23.15 -6.09 29.55
CA LYS A 54 23.48 -5.09 28.54
C LYS A 54 24.45 -5.68 27.52
N ILE A 55 24.05 -5.69 26.25
CA ILE A 55 24.85 -6.21 25.15
C ILE A 55 25.18 -5.07 24.20
N ILE A 56 26.44 -4.96 23.79
CA ILE A 56 26.85 -4.03 22.72
C ILE A 56 26.99 -4.77 21.40
N VAL A 57 26.45 -4.19 20.33
CA VAL A 57 26.56 -4.74 18.98
C VAL A 57 27.39 -3.81 18.10
N GLU A 58 28.34 -4.39 17.37
CA GLU A 58 29.07 -3.75 16.27
C GLU A 58 28.64 -4.38 14.95
N CYS A 59 28.13 -3.56 14.04
CA CYS A 59 27.68 -3.95 12.72
C CYS A 59 28.75 -3.62 11.68
N LYS A 60 29.18 -4.63 10.92
CA LYS A 60 30.13 -4.47 9.82
C LYS A 60 29.52 -4.92 8.51
N PHE A 61 28.90 -3.95 7.83
CA PHE A 61 28.38 -4.13 6.49
C PHE A 61 29.49 -4.03 5.45
N TYR A 62 29.88 -5.18 4.89
CA TYR A 62 30.90 -5.27 3.85
C TYR A 62 30.38 -6.01 2.62
N SER A 63 31.07 -5.82 1.48
CA SER A 63 30.91 -6.74 0.35
C SER A 63 31.28 -8.17 0.78
N LYS A 64 30.63 -9.21 0.22
CA LYS A 64 30.84 -10.64 0.58
C LYS A 64 32.31 -11.13 0.56
N LYS A 65 33.25 -10.35 0.00
CA LYS A 65 34.67 -10.68 -0.14
C LYS A 65 35.55 -10.16 1.00
N THR A 66 35.01 -9.38 1.92
CA THR A 66 35.79 -8.74 2.98
C THR A 66 35.71 -9.55 4.27
N THR A 67 36.85 -9.69 4.96
CA THR A 67 36.96 -10.48 6.19
C THR A 67 37.13 -9.56 7.39
N VAL A 68 36.30 -9.75 8.41
CA VAL A 68 36.42 -9.06 9.71
C VAL A 68 37.58 -9.68 10.48
N GLY A 69 38.58 -8.86 10.78
CA GLY A 69 39.78 -9.27 11.51
C GLY A 69 39.66 -9.10 13.02
N ARG A 70 40.59 -9.73 13.75
CA ARG A 70 40.77 -9.61 15.21
C ARG A 70 40.72 -8.16 15.74
N PRO A 71 41.28 -7.13 15.08
CA PRO A 71 41.23 -5.76 15.60
C PRO A 71 39.81 -5.23 15.87
N VAL A 72 38.81 -5.66 15.07
CA VAL A 72 37.41 -5.26 15.29
C VAL A 72 36.87 -5.87 16.58
N VAL A 73 37.13 -7.16 16.81
CA VAL A 73 36.73 -7.88 18.04
C VAL A 73 37.41 -7.27 19.26
N GLN A 74 38.70 -6.90 19.15
CA GLN A 74 39.44 -6.22 20.23
C GLN A 74 38.89 -4.83 20.54
N LYS A 75 38.56 -4.04 19.50
CA LYS A 75 37.95 -2.73 19.67
C LYS A 75 36.61 -2.85 20.41
N LEU A 76 35.76 -3.81 20.02
CA LEU A 76 34.50 -4.07 20.69
C LEU A 76 34.71 -4.52 22.14
N HIS A 77 35.68 -5.40 22.41
CA HIS A 77 35.98 -5.84 23.78
C HIS A 77 36.32 -4.66 24.71
N SER A 78 37.17 -3.72 24.26
CA SER A 78 37.43 -2.48 25.00
C SER A 78 36.15 -1.66 25.17
N ALA A 79 35.32 -1.61 24.13
CA ALA A 79 34.06 -0.87 24.16
C ALA A 79 33.05 -1.48 25.17
N ILE A 80 33.04 -2.80 25.37
CA ILE A 80 32.20 -3.48 26.38
C ILE A 80 32.59 -3.02 27.78
N ILE A 81 33.88 -3.08 28.10
CA ILE A 81 34.43 -2.67 29.40
C ILE A 81 34.12 -1.20 29.69
N ASP A 82 34.44 -0.31 28.74
CA ASP A 82 34.20 1.14 28.86
C ASP A 82 32.72 1.52 29.02
N SER A 83 31.80 0.59 28.75
CA SER A 83 30.36 0.80 28.84
C SER A 83 29.69 0.05 29.99
N GLU A 84 30.46 -0.75 30.74
CA GLU A 84 29.95 -1.67 31.74
C GLU A 84 28.86 -2.61 31.17
N ALA A 85 29.09 -3.13 29.96
CA ALA A 85 28.20 -4.10 29.33
C ALA A 85 28.61 -5.53 29.68
N ASP A 86 27.67 -6.46 29.71
CA ASP A 86 27.90 -7.85 30.10
C ASP A 86 28.55 -8.66 28.98
N SER A 87 28.24 -8.35 27.72
CA SER A 87 28.78 -9.04 26.54
C SER A 87 28.70 -8.18 25.28
N GLY A 88 29.17 -8.71 24.15
CA GLY A 88 28.98 -8.06 22.87
C GLY A 88 28.82 -9.01 21.69
N ILE A 89 28.39 -8.45 20.57
CA ILE A 89 28.14 -9.16 19.31
C ILE A 89 28.82 -8.38 18.19
N VAL A 90 29.63 -9.05 17.37
CA VAL A 90 30.04 -8.50 16.07
C VAL A 90 29.21 -9.15 14.98
N ILE A 91 28.57 -8.33 14.16
CA ILE A 91 27.74 -8.77 13.04
C ILE A 91 28.44 -8.43 11.72
N THR A 92 28.42 -9.34 10.76
CA THR A 92 28.88 -9.03 9.40
C THR A 92 28.17 -9.81 8.31
N THR A 93 28.03 -9.17 7.15
CA THR A 93 27.64 -9.81 5.88
C THR A 93 28.78 -10.56 5.19
N GLY A 94 30.02 -10.39 5.68
CA GLY A 94 31.23 -11.04 5.21
C GLY A 94 31.57 -12.31 6.00
N LYS A 95 32.87 -12.56 6.19
CA LYS A 95 33.39 -13.69 7.00
C LYS A 95 34.28 -13.18 8.13
N PHE A 96 34.51 -14.00 9.14
CA PHE A 96 35.51 -13.73 10.18
C PHE A 96 36.86 -14.37 9.85
N SER A 97 37.96 -13.71 10.21
CA SER A 97 39.29 -14.30 10.10
C SER A 97 39.47 -15.39 11.15
N LYS A 98 40.35 -16.37 10.88
CA LYS A 98 40.70 -17.40 11.86
C LYS A 98 41.15 -16.80 13.20
N SER A 99 41.95 -15.73 13.14
CA SER A 99 42.41 -15.00 14.32
C SER A 99 41.31 -14.25 15.08
N ALA A 100 40.21 -13.85 14.42
CA ALA A 100 39.05 -13.26 15.08
C ALA A 100 38.24 -14.35 15.80
N LEU A 101 38.04 -15.50 15.15
CA LEU A 101 37.37 -16.67 15.71
C LEU A 101 38.11 -17.22 16.93
N GLU A 102 39.42 -17.44 16.81
CA GLU A 102 40.28 -17.92 17.92
C GLU A 102 40.21 -16.94 19.11
N TYR A 103 40.26 -15.63 18.85
CA TYR A 103 40.19 -14.64 19.92
C TYR A 103 38.80 -14.56 20.59
N ALA A 104 37.71 -14.68 19.84
CA ALA A 104 36.37 -14.74 20.42
C ALA A 104 36.17 -16.02 21.27
N GLU A 105 36.73 -17.16 20.83
CA GLU A 105 36.71 -18.41 21.60
C GLU A 105 37.47 -18.26 22.92
N ASP A 106 38.64 -17.62 22.90
CA ASP A 106 39.43 -17.34 24.12
C ASP A 106 38.67 -16.46 25.14
N LEU A 107 37.72 -15.65 24.67
CA LEU A 107 36.89 -14.77 25.50
C LEU A 107 35.65 -15.47 26.08
N LYS A 108 35.20 -16.60 25.51
CA LYS A 108 33.95 -17.27 25.97
C LYS A 108 33.94 -17.65 27.44
N ASN A 109 35.10 -17.98 28.00
CA ASN A 109 35.27 -18.38 29.41
C ASN A 109 35.81 -17.25 30.30
N ARG A 110 35.79 -16.00 29.82
CA ARG A 110 36.23 -14.81 30.57
C ARG A 110 35.04 -13.88 30.81
N ASP A 111 35.26 -12.84 31.60
CA ASP A 111 34.33 -11.71 31.68
C ASP A 111 34.21 -11.05 30.30
N HIS A 112 33.01 -10.60 29.95
CA HIS A 112 32.69 -9.90 28.69
C HIS A 112 32.88 -10.74 27.40
N PRO A 113 32.17 -11.87 27.26
CA PRO A 113 32.26 -12.70 26.06
C PRO A 113 31.77 -11.92 24.81
N ILE A 114 32.34 -12.29 23.65
CA ILE A 114 31.94 -11.74 22.36
C ILE A 114 31.47 -12.86 21.43
N GLU A 115 30.26 -12.71 20.91
CA GLU A 115 29.70 -13.58 19.87
C GLU A 115 29.95 -12.98 18.48
N LEU A 116 30.12 -13.86 17.48
CA LEU A 116 30.41 -13.47 16.10
C LEU A 116 29.31 -13.99 15.19
N TYR A 117 28.49 -13.09 14.64
CA TYR A 117 27.36 -13.42 13.77
C TYR A 117 27.71 -13.08 12.33
N ASP A 118 27.91 -14.13 11.53
CA ASP A 118 28.11 -13.99 10.10
C ASP A 118 26.75 -13.93 9.37
N MET A 119 26.80 -13.88 8.04
CA MET A 119 25.60 -13.81 7.21
C MET A 119 24.62 -14.95 7.49
N TYR A 120 25.10 -16.18 7.73
CA TYR A 120 24.22 -17.32 7.97
C TYR A 120 23.44 -17.13 9.27
N LYS A 121 24.13 -16.70 10.33
CA LYS A 121 23.48 -16.48 11.63
C LYS A 121 22.45 -15.35 11.57
N ILE A 122 22.74 -14.27 10.83
CA ILE A 122 21.79 -13.16 10.64
C ILE A 122 20.59 -13.58 9.79
N MET A 123 20.79 -14.39 8.76
CA MET A 123 19.67 -14.94 7.97
C MET A 123 18.77 -15.84 8.80
N GLU A 124 19.34 -16.66 9.69
CA GLU A 124 18.58 -17.49 10.63
C GLU A 124 17.73 -16.63 11.58
N LEU A 125 18.35 -15.67 12.27
CA LEU A 125 17.64 -14.75 13.19
C LEU A 125 16.57 -13.92 12.47
N ALA A 126 16.87 -13.42 11.27
CA ALA A 126 15.90 -12.68 10.47
C ALA A 126 14.69 -13.55 10.11
N HIS A 127 14.92 -14.80 9.71
CA HIS A 127 13.85 -15.73 9.37
C HIS A 127 12.94 -16.03 10.57
N GLU A 128 13.54 -16.28 11.75
CA GLU A 128 12.81 -16.46 13.01
C GLU A 128 11.99 -15.22 13.39
N ALA A 129 12.52 -14.03 13.11
CA ALA A 129 11.86 -12.74 13.29
C ALA A 129 10.81 -12.42 12.20
N GLY A 130 10.57 -13.31 11.23
CA GLY A 130 9.60 -13.10 10.15
C GLY A 130 10.07 -12.12 9.06
N ILE A 131 11.37 -11.91 8.92
CA ILE A 131 12.02 -11.07 7.90
C ILE A 131 12.73 -11.97 6.89
N ASP A 132 12.36 -11.86 5.61
CA ASP A 132 13.03 -12.57 4.52
C ASP A 132 14.18 -11.71 3.96
N LEU A 133 15.42 -12.22 4.04
CA LEU A 133 16.61 -11.53 3.52
C LEU A 133 16.95 -12.04 2.12
N GLU A 134 16.67 -11.23 1.10
CA GLU A 134 17.02 -11.54 -0.27
C GLU A 134 18.42 -11.05 -0.61
N THR A 135 19.26 -11.97 -1.12
CA THR A 135 20.62 -11.67 -1.60
C THR A 135 20.74 -11.67 -3.12
N THR A 136 19.67 -12.05 -3.82
CA THR A 136 19.61 -12.16 -5.28
C THR A 136 18.87 -10.97 -5.89
N ASP A 137 19.18 -10.69 -7.15
CA ASP A 137 18.49 -9.65 -7.92
C ASP A 137 17.10 -10.11 -8.40
N ALA A 138 16.87 -11.42 -8.48
CA ALA A 138 15.59 -12.01 -8.83
C ALA A 138 14.60 -11.88 -7.66
N ALA A 139 13.85 -10.78 -7.63
CA ALA A 139 12.80 -10.56 -6.64
C ALA A 139 11.57 -11.41 -6.99
N LYS A 140 10.97 -12.00 -5.96
CA LYS A 140 9.65 -12.64 -6.10
C LYS A 140 8.59 -11.57 -6.36
N ILE A 141 7.82 -11.73 -7.43
CA ILE A 141 6.70 -10.84 -7.75
C ILE A 141 5.42 -11.42 -7.15
N PHE A 142 4.71 -10.60 -6.38
CA PHE A 142 3.42 -10.93 -5.79
C PHE A 142 2.28 -10.56 -6.75
N LEU A 143 1.18 -11.31 -6.67
CA LEU A 143 0.02 -11.08 -7.52
C LEU A 143 -1.24 -11.31 -6.70
N TYR A 144 -2.16 -10.33 -6.74
CA TYR A 144 -3.49 -10.51 -6.15
C TYR A 144 -4.32 -11.49 -7.00
N PRO A 145 -5.20 -12.30 -6.38
CA PRO A 145 -6.09 -13.20 -7.09
C PRO A 145 -6.87 -12.46 -8.15
N LEU A 146 -7.02 -13.08 -9.31
CA LEU A 146 -7.86 -12.52 -10.36
C LEU A 146 -9.32 -12.83 -10.06
N LEU A 147 -10.18 -11.85 -10.30
CA LEU A 147 -11.62 -11.99 -10.21
C LEU A 147 -12.14 -12.90 -11.32
N ASP A 148 -13.04 -13.82 -10.94
CA ASP A 148 -13.73 -14.69 -11.90
C ASP A 148 -14.98 -14.03 -12.50
N ALA A 149 -15.41 -14.52 -13.66
CA ALA A 149 -16.55 -13.96 -14.38
C ALA A 149 -17.89 -14.00 -13.59
N PRO A 150 -18.22 -15.08 -12.85
CA PRO A 150 -19.42 -15.10 -12.00
C PRO A 150 -19.41 -14.01 -10.93
N THR A 151 -18.29 -13.81 -10.25
CA THR A 151 -18.14 -12.78 -9.21
C THR A 151 -18.20 -11.39 -9.83
N THR A 152 -17.53 -11.15 -10.96
CA THR A 152 -17.64 -9.90 -11.71
C THR A 152 -19.10 -9.55 -12.02
N SER A 153 -19.83 -10.50 -12.62
CA SER A 153 -21.25 -10.31 -12.98
C SER A 153 -22.11 -9.98 -11.75
N ARG A 154 -21.91 -10.70 -10.65
CA ARG A 154 -22.63 -10.49 -9.39
C ARG A 154 -22.36 -9.10 -8.81
N THR A 155 -21.09 -8.70 -8.68
CA THR A 155 -20.70 -7.40 -8.12
C THR A 155 -21.26 -6.23 -8.93
N ILE A 156 -21.25 -6.32 -10.26
CA ILE A 156 -21.84 -5.29 -11.13
C ILE A 156 -23.35 -5.18 -10.88
N HIS A 157 -24.06 -6.30 -10.84
CA HIS A 157 -25.50 -6.30 -10.62
C HIS A 157 -25.87 -5.76 -9.24
N GLU A 158 -25.15 -6.17 -8.19
CA GLU A 158 -25.31 -5.65 -6.82
C GLU A 158 -25.12 -4.12 -6.81
N SER A 159 -24.04 -3.61 -7.40
CA SER A 159 -23.79 -2.16 -7.52
C SER A 159 -24.87 -1.40 -8.29
N MET A 160 -25.42 -1.98 -9.36
CA MET A 160 -26.50 -1.37 -10.12
C MET A 160 -27.82 -1.39 -9.34
N ASP A 161 -28.17 -2.51 -8.70
CA ASP A 161 -29.42 -2.64 -7.93
C ASP A 161 -29.42 -1.76 -6.66
N GLU A 162 -28.24 -1.42 -6.11
CA GLU A 162 -28.09 -0.46 -5.00
C GLU A 162 -28.54 0.96 -5.36
N ILE A 163 -28.33 1.39 -6.61
CA ILE A 163 -28.56 2.79 -7.02
C ILE A 163 -29.70 2.96 -8.02
N LEU A 164 -30.09 1.91 -8.74
CA LEU A 164 -31.10 1.95 -9.79
C LEU A 164 -32.38 1.23 -9.39
N TYR A 165 -33.52 1.94 -9.49
CA TYR A 165 -34.81 1.28 -9.49
C TYR A 165 -35.17 0.74 -10.89
N SER A 166 -35.36 -0.58 -11.00
CA SER A 166 -35.66 -1.26 -12.27
C SER A 166 -36.93 -2.11 -12.16
N HIS A 167 -37.94 -1.85 -12.99
CA HIS A 167 -39.19 -2.61 -12.97
C HIS A 167 -39.79 -2.76 -14.39
N PRO A 168 -40.34 -3.95 -14.75
CA PRO A 168 -40.49 -5.15 -13.93
C PRO A 168 -39.30 -6.12 -13.98
N ARG A 169 -38.35 -5.92 -14.89
CA ARG A 169 -37.17 -6.78 -14.98
C ARG A 169 -36.06 -6.19 -14.12
N SER A 170 -35.44 -7.02 -13.27
CA SER A 170 -34.23 -6.66 -12.53
C SER A 170 -33.09 -6.36 -13.49
N VAL A 171 -32.07 -5.64 -13.02
CA VAL A 171 -30.88 -5.31 -13.82
C VAL A 171 -30.28 -6.58 -14.43
N SER A 172 -30.04 -7.60 -13.59
CA SER A 172 -29.47 -8.89 -14.00
C SER A 172 -30.21 -9.62 -15.14
N LYS A 173 -31.52 -9.39 -15.31
CA LYS A 173 -32.31 -9.99 -16.38
C LYS A 173 -32.21 -9.26 -17.72
N ILE A 174 -31.74 -8.01 -17.72
CA ILE A 174 -31.66 -7.15 -18.91
C ILE A 174 -30.24 -6.71 -19.26
N THR A 175 -29.26 -7.06 -18.42
CA THR A 175 -27.84 -6.97 -18.70
C THR A 175 -27.37 -8.11 -19.60
N GLN A 176 -26.50 -7.79 -20.55
CA GLN A 176 -25.93 -8.68 -21.55
C GLN A 176 -24.49 -8.28 -21.85
N ASN A 177 -23.71 -9.19 -22.44
CA ASN A 177 -22.37 -8.93 -22.97
C ASN A 177 -21.42 -8.24 -21.97
N ILE A 178 -21.34 -8.74 -20.74
CA ILE A 178 -20.35 -8.25 -19.77
C ILE A 178 -18.97 -8.70 -20.24
N HIS A 179 -18.16 -7.75 -20.70
CA HIS A 179 -16.79 -7.95 -21.11
C HIS A 179 -15.86 -7.40 -20.02
N THR A 180 -14.81 -8.14 -19.69
CA THR A 180 -13.83 -7.78 -18.65
C THR A 180 -12.45 -7.74 -19.27
N ASP A 181 -11.84 -6.54 -19.29
CA ASP A 181 -10.42 -6.35 -19.58
C ASP A 181 -9.68 -6.22 -18.24
N VAL A 182 -8.59 -6.97 -18.05
CA VAL A 182 -7.76 -6.89 -16.84
C VAL A 182 -6.37 -6.40 -17.21
N ARG A 183 -5.89 -5.40 -16.48
CA ARG A 183 -4.53 -4.86 -16.63
C ARG A 183 -3.78 -4.97 -15.32
N LEU A 184 -2.57 -5.48 -15.39
CA LEU A 184 -1.71 -5.64 -14.23
C LEU A 184 -0.75 -4.44 -14.13
N GLY A 185 -0.95 -3.59 -13.12
CA GLY A 185 -0.04 -2.48 -12.83
C GLY A 185 1.14 -2.93 -11.97
N ALA A 186 2.36 -2.75 -12.46
CA ALA A 186 3.60 -2.96 -11.68
C ALA A 186 3.71 -1.90 -10.57
N ASN A 187 3.79 -2.36 -9.32
CA ASN A 187 3.91 -1.52 -8.14
C ASN A 187 4.91 -2.12 -7.14
N TYR A 188 5.55 -1.27 -6.35
CA TYR A 188 6.31 -1.68 -5.19
C TYR A 188 5.50 -1.42 -3.93
N TYR A 189 5.23 -2.48 -3.17
CA TYR A 189 4.72 -2.36 -1.81
C TYR A 189 5.90 -2.20 -0.86
N VAL A 190 5.97 -1.05 -0.18
CA VAL A 190 7.06 -0.73 0.73
C VAL A 190 6.52 -0.48 2.14
N LEU A 191 7.26 -0.92 3.14
CA LEU A 191 7.02 -0.53 4.53
C LEU A 191 8.07 0.51 4.93
N VAL A 192 7.61 1.66 5.40
CA VAL A 192 8.49 2.78 5.74
C VAL A 192 8.34 3.15 7.22
N SER A 193 9.47 3.38 7.88
CA SER A 193 9.51 3.97 9.22
C SER A 193 10.24 5.30 9.20
N ILE A 194 9.76 6.25 9.99
CA ILE A 194 10.36 7.57 10.15
C ILE A 194 10.36 7.94 11.63
N GLN A 195 11.54 8.09 12.21
CA GLN A 195 11.71 8.57 13.58
C GLN A 195 12.60 9.81 13.56
N GLN A 196 11.99 10.99 13.73
CA GLN A 196 12.74 12.24 13.76
C GLN A 196 12.09 13.28 14.67
N THR A 197 12.89 13.78 15.62
CA THR A 197 12.53 14.92 16.47
C THR A 197 13.17 16.20 15.95
N PHE A 198 12.37 17.24 15.78
CA PHE A 198 12.81 18.59 15.43
C PHE A 198 12.81 19.45 16.69
N SER A 199 13.98 19.97 17.04
CA SER A 199 14.14 20.83 18.20
C SER A 199 14.77 22.17 17.84
N THR A 200 14.57 23.14 18.73
CA THR A 200 15.20 24.45 18.72
C THR A 200 15.65 24.79 20.13
N ALA A 201 16.24 25.97 20.35
CA ALA A 201 16.54 26.44 21.70
C ALA A 201 15.28 26.50 22.61
N ALA A 202 14.07 26.62 22.05
CA ALA A 202 12.82 26.63 22.81
C ALA A 202 12.35 25.22 23.25
N GLY A 203 12.98 24.15 22.78
CA GLY A 203 12.58 22.77 23.02
C GLY A 203 12.20 22.04 21.74
N ILE A 204 11.47 20.93 21.88
CA ILE A 204 10.93 20.16 20.76
C ILE A 204 9.78 20.95 20.13
N ILE A 205 9.83 21.11 18.81
CA ILE A 205 8.80 21.84 18.04
C ILE A 205 7.94 20.90 17.20
N HIS A 206 8.47 19.75 16.79
CA HIS A 206 7.77 18.75 16.00
C HIS A 206 8.44 17.39 16.17
N GLN A 207 7.67 16.32 16.01
CA GLN A 207 8.16 14.96 16.04
C GLN A 207 7.40 14.16 14.99
N ILE A 208 8.14 13.38 14.22
CA ILE A 208 7.61 12.37 13.30
C ILE A 208 7.96 11.03 13.92
N ASP A 209 6.93 10.23 14.16
CA ASP A 209 7.04 8.86 14.66
C ASP A 209 6.08 7.99 13.85
N VAL A 210 6.65 7.30 12.86
CA VAL A 210 5.96 6.47 11.89
C VAL A 210 6.66 5.13 11.90
N GLU A 211 5.91 4.06 12.10
CA GLU A 211 6.45 2.71 12.19
C GLU A 211 5.76 1.79 11.18
N ASN A 212 6.55 1.19 10.29
CA ASN A 212 6.12 0.21 9.29
C ASN A 212 4.86 0.61 8.50
N GLN A 213 4.72 1.90 8.19
CA GLN A 213 3.60 2.40 7.43
C GLN A 213 3.68 1.89 5.98
N PRO A 214 2.60 1.28 5.45
CA PRO A 214 2.60 0.76 4.10
C PRO A 214 2.38 1.86 3.05
N PHE A 215 3.10 1.74 1.94
CA PHE A 215 2.92 2.57 0.76
C PHE A 215 3.01 1.75 -0.51
N LEU A 216 2.33 2.20 -1.56
CA LEU A 216 2.51 1.68 -2.93
C LEU A 216 3.22 2.74 -3.78
N ILE A 217 4.25 2.31 -4.48
CA ILE A 217 5.00 3.13 -5.42
C ILE A 217 4.80 2.57 -6.82
N ASP A 218 4.39 3.40 -7.76
CA ASP A 218 4.23 3.00 -9.15
C ASP A 218 5.58 2.54 -9.72
N GLY A 219 5.62 1.29 -10.20
CA GLY A 219 6.85 0.65 -10.64
C GLY A 219 7.40 1.19 -11.96
N CYS A 220 6.65 2.01 -12.67
CA CYS A 220 7.09 2.66 -13.91
C CYS A 220 7.66 4.05 -13.67
N THR A 221 7.10 4.80 -12.72
CA THR A 221 7.34 6.24 -12.55
C THR A 221 7.95 6.63 -11.21
N GLY A 222 7.93 5.73 -10.21
CA GLY A 222 8.42 6.01 -8.86
C GLY A 222 7.49 6.91 -8.05
N LYS A 223 6.28 7.22 -8.54
CA LYS A 223 5.32 8.07 -7.83
C LYS A 223 4.54 7.31 -6.77
N LEU A 224 4.17 8.03 -5.71
CA LEU A 224 3.26 7.51 -4.70
C LEU A 224 1.88 7.22 -5.31
N VAL A 225 1.36 6.03 -5.03
CA VAL A 225 -0.02 5.64 -5.37
C VAL A 225 -0.94 6.07 -4.23
N ASP A 226 -2.16 6.50 -4.58
CA ASP A 226 -3.16 6.98 -3.63
C ASP A 226 -3.43 6.00 -2.48
N ASP A 227 -3.50 6.52 -1.26
CA ASP A 227 -3.72 5.75 -0.03
C ASP A 227 -5.02 4.93 -0.05
N VAL A 228 -6.04 5.34 -0.82
CA VAL A 228 -7.27 4.56 -1.00
C VAL A 228 -6.96 3.20 -1.62
N ILE A 229 -6.03 3.13 -2.59
CA ILE A 229 -5.61 1.89 -3.23
C ILE A 229 -4.76 1.05 -2.26
N VAL A 230 -3.85 1.69 -1.53
CA VAL A 230 -3.02 1.02 -0.51
C VAL A 230 -3.90 0.34 0.54
N ASN A 231 -4.86 1.07 1.08
CA ASN A 231 -5.78 0.58 2.10
C ASN A 231 -6.72 -0.52 1.57
N PHE A 232 -7.13 -0.44 0.30
CA PHE A 232 -7.99 -1.45 -0.31
C PHE A 232 -7.28 -2.80 -0.51
N PHE A 233 -6.06 -2.79 -1.03
CA PHE A 233 -5.30 -4.01 -1.30
C PHE A 233 -4.64 -4.58 -0.04
N GLY A 234 -4.14 -3.73 0.84
CA GLY A 234 -3.41 -4.14 2.04
C GLY A 234 -2.09 -4.82 1.74
N SER A 235 -1.61 -5.65 2.68
CA SER A 235 -0.34 -6.35 2.53
C SER A 235 -0.44 -7.49 1.52
N PRO A 236 0.47 -7.55 0.52
CA PRO A 236 0.45 -8.60 -0.49
C PRO A 236 0.72 -9.95 0.17
N SER A 237 -0.30 -10.81 0.14
CA SER A 237 -0.29 -12.11 0.83
C SER A 237 -0.26 -13.31 -0.11
N ILE A 238 -0.39 -13.07 -1.42
CA ILE A 238 -0.67 -14.13 -2.41
C ILE A 238 0.41 -14.13 -3.49
N THR A 239 0.91 -15.34 -3.75
CA THR A 239 1.97 -15.61 -4.71
C THR A 239 1.38 -16.52 -5.76
N GLY A 240 0.75 -15.92 -6.77
CA GLY A 240 0.24 -16.61 -7.95
C GLY A 240 1.24 -16.55 -9.09
N ASP A 241 1.12 -17.48 -10.04
CA ASP A 241 1.79 -17.36 -11.33
C ASP A 241 1.17 -16.22 -12.14
N LEU A 242 2.02 -15.47 -12.82
CA LEU A 242 1.58 -14.43 -13.74
C LEU A 242 0.72 -15.06 -14.85
N PRO A 243 -0.55 -14.63 -15.01
CA PRO A 243 -1.42 -15.14 -16.07
C PRO A 243 -0.79 -14.91 -17.44
N ALA A 244 -0.68 -15.97 -18.24
CA ALA A 244 -0.10 -15.88 -19.57
C ALA A 244 -0.92 -14.93 -20.45
N GLY A 245 -0.24 -13.93 -21.04
CA GLY A 245 -0.86 -12.99 -21.99
C GLY A 245 -1.67 -11.84 -21.37
N ALA A 246 -1.76 -11.72 -20.04
CA ALA A 246 -2.40 -10.56 -19.43
C ALA A 246 -1.58 -9.28 -19.68
N PRO A 247 -2.17 -8.20 -20.21
CA PRO A 247 -1.49 -6.92 -20.35
C PRO A 247 -0.96 -6.44 -19.00
N ARG A 248 0.32 -6.08 -18.95
CA ARG A 248 0.97 -5.62 -17.74
C ARG A 248 1.94 -4.49 -18.03
N THR A 249 2.10 -3.59 -17.07
CA THR A 249 3.20 -2.62 -17.10
C THR A 249 4.48 -3.26 -16.57
N ASP A 250 5.63 -2.73 -16.95
CA ASP A 250 6.93 -3.23 -16.53
C ASP A 250 7.49 -2.44 -15.33
N PHE A 251 8.32 -3.10 -14.54
CA PHE A 251 9.11 -2.44 -13.49
C PHE A 251 10.28 -1.69 -14.15
N ASN A 252 10.05 -0.42 -14.49
CA ASN A 252 11.02 0.40 -15.22
C ASN A 252 12.01 1.13 -14.31
N ILE A 253 11.73 1.23 -13.02
CA ILE A 253 12.68 1.78 -12.05
C ILE A 253 13.46 0.66 -11.37
N ASN A 254 14.77 0.85 -11.25
CA ASN A 254 15.65 -0.07 -10.53
C ASN A 254 15.57 0.16 -9.01
N ARG A 255 16.26 -0.68 -8.25
CA ARG A 255 16.21 -0.65 -6.78
C ARG A 255 16.76 0.64 -6.17
N THR A 256 17.82 1.21 -6.75
CA THR A 256 18.41 2.47 -6.28
C THR A 256 17.46 3.63 -6.53
N GLU A 257 16.92 3.71 -7.75
CA GLU A 257 15.91 4.72 -8.11
C GLU A 257 14.70 4.62 -7.19
N LEU A 258 14.21 3.40 -6.90
CA LEU A 258 13.11 3.19 -5.95
C LEU A 258 13.42 3.77 -4.57
N GLN A 259 14.62 3.58 -4.03
CA GLN A 259 14.99 4.16 -2.73
C GLN A 259 14.98 5.69 -2.76
N GLU A 260 15.51 6.29 -3.82
CA GLU A 260 15.52 7.74 -4.00
C GLU A 260 14.10 8.30 -4.11
N HIS A 261 13.26 7.65 -4.92
CA HIS A 261 11.85 8.00 -5.09
C HIS A 261 11.08 7.89 -3.77
N VAL A 262 11.18 6.77 -3.05
CA VAL A 262 10.50 6.60 -1.75
C VAL A 262 10.95 7.69 -0.77
N LYS A 263 12.26 7.94 -0.65
CA LYS A 263 12.76 8.98 0.25
C LYS A 263 12.22 10.36 -0.12
N ALA A 264 12.23 10.74 -1.40
CA ALA A 264 11.69 12.02 -1.86
C ALA A 264 10.18 12.15 -1.59
N GLU A 265 9.39 11.12 -1.88
CA GLU A 265 7.94 11.10 -1.62
C GLU A 265 7.64 11.23 -0.12
N MET A 266 8.39 10.51 0.74
CA MET A 266 8.22 10.59 2.19
C MET A 266 8.62 11.96 2.76
N GLN A 267 9.65 12.59 2.20
CA GLN A 267 10.02 13.96 2.57
C GLN A 267 8.88 14.94 2.26
N ASN A 268 8.28 14.83 1.08
CA ASN A 268 7.16 15.67 0.69
C ASN A 268 5.91 15.40 1.54
N LEU A 269 5.56 14.13 1.75
CA LEU A 269 4.36 13.72 2.48
C LEU A 269 4.36 14.19 3.95
N TYR A 270 5.52 14.08 4.61
CA TYR A 270 5.68 14.39 6.02
C TYR A 270 6.30 15.78 6.29
N ALA A 271 6.61 16.57 5.26
CA ALA A 271 6.99 17.97 5.46
C ALA A 271 5.85 18.75 6.12
N ARG A 272 6.17 19.48 7.19
CA ARG A 272 5.22 20.33 7.92
C ARG A 272 5.82 21.70 8.20
N HIS A 273 5.05 22.75 7.93
CA HIS A 273 5.36 24.10 8.41
C HIS A 273 4.84 24.27 9.82
N VAL A 274 5.74 24.49 10.78
CA VAL A 274 5.40 24.53 12.20
C VAL A 274 5.68 25.91 12.76
N THR A 275 4.68 26.48 13.42
CA THR A 275 4.77 27.75 14.16
C THR A 275 5.06 27.47 15.63
N TYR A 276 6.06 28.14 16.21
CA TYR A 276 6.45 27.97 17.61
C TYR A 276 6.89 29.29 18.26
N LYS A 277 6.89 29.35 19.60
CA LYS A 277 7.40 30.50 20.35
C LYS A 277 8.85 30.31 20.76
N GLY A 278 9.69 31.31 20.48
CA GLY A 278 11.06 31.36 20.96
C GLY A 278 11.13 31.72 22.45
N ARG A 279 12.34 31.60 23.04
CA ARG A 279 12.58 31.99 24.45
C ARG A 279 12.31 33.47 24.74
N ASN A 280 12.29 34.31 23.71
CA ASN A 280 11.94 35.73 23.77
C ASN A 280 10.44 36.00 23.63
N ASN A 281 9.59 34.96 23.64
CA ASN A 281 8.14 35.02 23.44
C ASN A 281 7.71 35.52 22.05
N SER A 282 8.64 35.65 21.10
CA SER A 282 8.35 35.92 19.69
C SER A 282 7.95 34.64 18.96
N THR A 283 7.07 34.78 17.96
CA THR A 283 6.61 33.67 17.12
C THR A 283 7.56 33.47 15.94
N TYR A 284 7.93 32.23 15.68
CA TYR A 284 8.79 31.79 14.58
C TYR A 284 8.08 30.71 13.78
N GLU A 285 8.49 30.55 12.53
CA GLU A 285 8.07 29.46 11.65
C GLU A 285 9.29 28.66 11.20
N LYS A 286 9.13 27.34 11.14
CA LYS A 286 10.17 26.43 10.64
C LYS A 286 9.53 25.29 9.88
N GLU A 287 10.07 25.05 8.69
CA GLU A 287 9.77 23.84 7.93
C GLU A 287 10.50 22.65 8.56
N CYS A 288 9.73 21.62 8.91
CA CYS A 288 10.20 20.37 9.49
C CYS A 288 10.02 19.26 8.46
N THR A 289 11.10 18.96 7.73
CA THR A 289 11.14 17.90 6.71
C THR A 289 12.04 16.77 7.18
N PRO A 290 11.59 15.50 7.15
CA PRO A 290 12.44 14.39 7.57
C PRO A 290 13.69 14.30 6.70
N THR A 291 14.82 13.92 7.29
CA THR A 291 16.05 13.71 6.54
C THR A 291 16.02 12.34 5.87
N ALA A 292 16.63 12.22 4.69
CA ALA A 292 16.74 10.94 3.97
C ALA A 292 17.35 9.80 4.80
N ARG A 293 18.15 10.13 5.82
CA ARG A 293 18.75 9.17 6.76
C ARG A 293 17.75 8.62 7.78
N ASN A 294 16.76 9.41 8.19
CA ASN A 294 15.75 9.01 9.16
C ASN A 294 14.50 8.41 8.49
N ILE A 295 14.55 8.18 7.18
CA ILE A 295 13.51 7.49 6.41
C ILE A 295 14.04 6.09 6.10
N GLU A 296 13.50 5.11 6.79
CA GLU A 296 13.90 3.72 6.66
C GLU A 296 12.91 2.94 5.82
N ILE A 297 13.41 2.26 4.80
CA ILE A 297 12.62 1.34 3.97
C ILE A 297 12.85 -0.06 4.54
N ASN A 298 11.88 -0.52 5.32
CA ASN A 298 11.99 -1.76 6.10
C ASN A 298 11.64 -3.00 5.29
N SER A 299 10.85 -2.85 4.23
CA SER A 299 10.45 -3.94 3.36
C SER A 299 10.17 -3.41 1.97
N THR A 300 10.52 -4.18 0.94
CA THR A 300 10.19 -3.90 -0.46
C THR A 300 9.74 -5.18 -1.15
N ARG A 301 8.51 -5.16 -1.68
CA ARG A 301 7.94 -6.25 -2.46
C ARG A 301 7.47 -5.73 -3.82
N GLN A 302 7.82 -6.45 -4.88
CA GLN A 302 7.22 -6.21 -6.20
C GLN A 302 5.84 -6.85 -6.25
N VAL A 303 4.84 -6.09 -6.68
CA VAL A 303 3.46 -6.55 -6.75
C VAL A 303 2.79 -6.09 -8.05
N TYR A 304 2.03 -6.99 -8.66
CA TYR A 304 1.08 -6.65 -9.71
C TYR A 304 -0.30 -6.43 -9.12
N LEU A 305 -0.84 -5.22 -9.29
CA LEU A 305 -2.20 -4.87 -8.91
C LEU A 305 -3.14 -5.04 -10.11
N PRO A 306 -4.22 -5.83 -10.00
CA PRO A 306 -5.19 -5.98 -11.06
C PRO A 306 -6.18 -4.80 -11.08
N PHE A 307 -6.25 -4.13 -12.22
CA PHE A 307 -7.27 -3.13 -12.54
C PHE A 307 -8.21 -3.68 -13.60
N TYR A 308 -9.51 -3.68 -13.30
CA TYR A 308 -10.53 -4.21 -14.19
C TYR A 308 -11.24 -3.07 -14.90
N PHE A 309 -11.31 -3.17 -16.22
CA PHE A 309 -12.11 -2.29 -17.07
C PHE A 309 -13.25 -3.11 -17.66
N ILE A 310 -14.46 -2.80 -17.21
CA ILE A 310 -15.65 -3.56 -17.57
C ILE A 310 -16.47 -2.74 -18.55
N SER A 311 -16.94 -3.39 -19.61
CA SER A 311 -18.03 -2.90 -20.43
C SER A 311 -19.18 -3.90 -20.39
N LEU A 312 -20.40 -3.38 -20.40
CA LEU A 312 -21.62 -4.19 -20.41
C LEU A 312 -22.69 -3.48 -21.22
N ARG A 313 -23.70 -4.24 -21.66
CA ARG A 313 -24.86 -3.71 -22.34
C ARG A 313 -26.11 -3.99 -21.54
N VAL A 314 -26.92 -2.96 -21.32
CA VAL A 314 -28.27 -3.10 -20.79
C VAL A 314 -29.24 -2.74 -21.90
N LEU A 315 -29.97 -3.75 -22.41
CA LEU A 315 -30.80 -3.60 -23.61
C LEU A 315 -30.04 -2.93 -24.78
N ASN A 316 -30.30 -1.66 -25.06
CA ASN A 316 -29.71 -0.91 -26.18
C ASN A 316 -28.67 0.12 -25.73
N LYS A 317 -28.32 0.16 -24.44
CA LYS A 317 -27.36 1.11 -23.87
C LYS A 317 -26.11 0.40 -23.38
N GLU A 318 -24.98 1.01 -23.67
CA GLU A 318 -23.68 0.55 -23.20
C GLU A 318 -23.29 1.30 -21.94
N TYR A 319 -22.73 0.55 -21.00
CA TYR A 319 -22.25 1.03 -19.72
C TYR A 319 -20.85 0.48 -19.48
N SER A 320 -20.11 1.15 -18.59
CA SER A 320 -18.77 0.76 -18.22
C SER A 320 -18.48 1.14 -16.78
N CYS A 321 -17.53 0.44 -16.17
CA CYS A 321 -16.95 0.82 -14.89
C CYS A 321 -15.50 0.37 -14.81
N GLU A 322 -14.78 0.96 -13.87
CA GLU A 322 -13.57 0.38 -13.33
C GLU A 322 -13.93 -0.49 -12.11
N MET A 323 -13.05 -1.39 -11.72
CA MET A 323 -13.25 -2.18 -10.52
C MET A 323 -11.91 -2.62 -9.94
N LEU A 324 -11.87 -2.75 -8.61
CA LEU A 324 -10.75 -3.26 -7.85
C LEU A 324 -11.14 -4.57 -7.17
N TYR A 325 -10.19 -5.49 -7.03
CA TYR A 325 -10.40 -6.74 -6.29
C TYR A 325 -9.14 -7.12 -5.50
N ASN A 326 -9.26 -7.23 -4.18
CA ASN A 326 -8.14 -7.56 -3.29
C ASN A 326 -8.04 -9.06 -2.94
N GLY A 327 -8.78 -9.92 -3.66
CA GLY A 327 -8.86 -11.35 -3.35
C GLY A 327 -9.99 -11.72 -2.38
N ARG A 328 -10.70 -10.74 -1.82
CA ARG A 328 -11.86 -10.97 -0.92
C ARG A 328 -13.04 -10.09 -1.27
N ILE A 329 -12.80 -8.80 -1.47
CA ILE A 329 -13.80 -7.78 -1.75
C ILE A 329 -13.55 -7.25 -3.15
N ALA A 330 -14.60 -7.20 -3.96
CA ALA A 330 -14.62 -6.51 -5.24
C ALA A 330 -15.40 -5.21 -5.08
N GLN A 331 -14.87 -4.11 -5.62
CA GLN A 331 -15.47 -2.79 -5.49
C GLN A 331 -15.54 -2.11 -6.85
N VAL A 332 -16.76 -1.79 -7.29
CA VAL A 332 -16.99 -0.98 -8.50
C VAL A 332 -16.52 0.45 -8.24
N THR A 333 -15.76 0.99 -9.18
CA THR A 333 -15.28 2.37 -9.18
C THR A 333 -15.64 3.04 -10.51
N ARG A 334 -15.97 4.34 -10.48
CA ARG A 334 -16.31 5.13 -11.68
C ARG A 334 -17.35 4.46 -12.60
N PRO A 335 -18.49 3.99 -12.08
CA PRO A 335 -19.55 3.47 -12.93
C PRO A 335 -20.14 4.57 -13.82
N THR A 336 -20.60 4.23 -15.03
CA THR A 336 -21.30 5.20 -15.90
C THR A 336 -22.81 5.21 -15.70
N TRP A 337 -23.30 4.49 -14.68
CA TRP A 337 -24.71 4.35 -14.34
C TRP A 337 -25.09 5.04 -13.02
N ASP A 338 -24.17 5.76 -12.38
CA ASP A 338 -24.41 6.56 -11.17
C ASP A 338 -24.99 7.95 -11.44
N VAL A 339 -25.21 8.29 -12.71
CA VAL A 339 -25.83 9.54 -13.13
C VAL A 339 -26.85 9.33 -14.25
N CYS A 340 -27.77 10.27 -14.37
CA CYS A 340 -28.74 10.31 -15.45
C CYS A 340 -28.05 10.58 -16.79
N GLY A 341 -28.18 9.66 -17.74
CA GLY A 341 -27.58 9.77 -19.08
C GLY A 341 -28.19 10.85 -20.00
N LEU A 342 -28.92 11.82 -19.44
CA LEU A 342 -29.50 12.97 -20.15
C LEU A 342 -29.08 14.31 -19.54
N CYS A 343 -28.68 14.36 -18.27
CA CYS A 343 -28.34 15.63 -17.60
C CYS A 343 -27.40 15.49 -16.39
N ASP A 344 -26.78 14.32 -16.22
CA ASP A 344 -25.81 14.01 -15.17
C ASP A 344 -26.28 14.17 -13.71
N SER A 345 -27.60 14.25 -13.49
CA SER A 345 -28.19 14.24 -12.14
C SER A 345 -28.11 12.84 -11.52
N ASP A 346 -27.75 12.77 -10.25
CA ASP A 346 -27.66 11.57 -9.40
C ASP A 346 -28.92 11.36 -8.52
N GLU A 347 -29.95 12.20 -8.65
CA GLU A 347 -31.14 12.14 -7.80
C GLU A 347 -32.07 10.98 -8.21
N LYS A 348 -32.18 9.95 -7.35
CA LYS A 348 -33.16 8.84 -7.50
C LYS A 348 -33.24 8.28 -8.92
N LEU A 349 -32.29 7.43 -9.24
CA LEU A 349 -32.15 6.88 -10.58
C LEU A 349 -33.07 5.69 -10.82
N ILE A 350 -33.60 5.61 -12.04
CA ILE A 350 -34.31 4.44 -12.55
C ILE A 350 -33.61 3.90 -13.79
N LEU A 351 -33.79 2.60 -14.04
CA LEU A 351 -33.33 1.95 -15.26
C LEU A 351 -34.50 1.73 -16.22
N CYS A 352 -34.45 2.34 -17.41
CA CYS A 352 -35.50 2.20 -18.41
C CYS A 352 -35.61 0.75 -18.92
N ASN A 353 -36.74 0.11 -18.65
CA ASN A 353 -37.02 -1.28 -19.02
C ASN A 353 -37.43 -1.45 -20.50
N GLU A 354 -37.31 -0.40 -21.33
CA GLU A 354 -37.51 -0.47 -22.79
C GLU A 354 -36.22 -0.32 -23.58
N CYS A 355 -35.32 0.59 -23.18
CA CYS A 355 -34.10 0.89 -23.93
C CYS A 355 -32.81 0.76 -23.12
N GLY A 356 -32.88 0.66 -21.79
CA GLY A 356 -31.73 0.53 -20.90
C GLY A 356 -31.15 1.86 -20.41
N THR A 357 -31.71 3.01 -20.78
CA THR A 357 -31.24 4.33 -20.28
C THR A 357 -31.47 4.48 -18.78
N VAL A 358 -30.42 4.83 -18.04
CA VAL A 358 -30.48 5.37 -16.67
C VAL A 358 -31.00 6.80 -16.68
N ALA A 359 -32.04 7.07 -15.89
CA ALA A 359 -32.68 8.38 -15.83
C ALA A 359 -33.09 8.75 -14.41
N HIS A 360 -32.93 10.03 -14.04
CA HIS A 360 -33.29 10.52 -12.70
C HIS A 360 -34.79 10.77 -12.55
N THR A 361 -35.29 10.65 -11.31
CA THR A 361 -36.66 11.00 -10.95
C THR A 361 -36.69 12.16 -9.97
N SER A 362 -37.32 13.26 -10.35
CA SER A 362 -37.37 14.49 -9.56
C SER A 362 -38.76 15.12 -9.58
N ARG A 363 -39.00 16.07 -8.67
CA ARG A 363 -40.26 16.84 -8.66
C ARG A 363 -40.44 17.71 -9.91
N PHE A 364 -39.35 18.24 -10.44
CA PHE A 364 -39.33 19.10 -11.63
C PHE A 364 -38.16 18.70 -12.53
N GLY A 365 -38.42 18.55 -13.83
CA GLY A 365 -37.35 18.20 -14.79
C GLY A 365 -37.02 16.71 -14.89
N SER A 366 -37.85 15.83 -14.33
CA SER A 366 -37.64 14.38 -14.35
C SER A 366 -37.38 13.83 -15.76
N HIS A 367 -36.37 12.97 -15.86
CA HIS A 367 -36.06 12.21 -17.07
C HIS A 367 -36.51 10.74 -17.00
N GLY A 368 -36.79 10.24 -15.81
CA GLY A 368 -37.37 8.93 -15.55
C GLY A 368 -38.85 9.02 -15.17
N PHE A 369 -39.62 7.99 -15.51
CA PHE A 369 -41.04 7.87 -15.17
C PHE A 369 -41.41 6.42 -14.91
N GLU A 370 -42.53 6.21 -14.22
CA GLU A 370 -43.19 4.92 -14.10
C GLU A 370 -44.47 4.91 -14.95
N CYS A 371 -44.72 3.81 -15.64
CA CYS A 371 -45.98 3.63 -16.35
C CYS A 371 -47.15 3.55 -15.37
N CYS A 372 -48.17 4.39 -15.55
CA CYS A 372 -49.33 4.42 -14.66
C CYS A 372 -50.21 3.16 -14.65
N LYS A 373 -50.00 2.21 -15.56
CA LYS A 373 -50.77 0.96 -15.64
C LYS A 373 -50.02 -0.25 -15.08
N CYS A 374 -48.73 -0.37 -15.38
CA CYS A 374 -47.92 -1.55 -15.02
C CYS A 374 -46.65 -1.22 -14.25
N GLN A 375 -46.45 0.05 -13.86
CA GLN A 375 -45.27 0.54 -13.12
C GLN A 375 -43.92 0.29 -13.82
N LYS A 376 -43.91 -0.07 -15.12
CA LYS A 376 -42.66 -0.20 -15.89
C LYS A 376 -41.87 1.10 -15.82
N THR A 377 -40.59 1.03 -15.45
CA THR A 377 -39.67 2.16 -15.44
C THR A 377 -39.28 2.52 -16.88
N ILE A 378 -39.45 3.79 -17.26
CA ILE A 378 -39.26 4.29 -18.64
C ILE A 378 -38.60 5.66 -18.63
N CYS A 379 -37.69 5.91 -19.59
CA CYS A 379 -37.03 7.20 -19.73
C CYS A 379 -37.86 8.20 -20.56
N HIS A 380 -37.39 9.45 -20.61
CA HIS A 380 -38.00 10.55 -21.36
C HIS A 380 -38.23 10.26 -22.84
N GLN A 381 -37.37 9.45 -23.47
CA GLN A 381 -37.50 9.08 -24.88
C GLN A 381 -38.50 7.93 -25.11
N CYS A 382 -38.73 7.09 -24.10
CA CYS A 382 -39.64 5.94 -24.19
C CYS A 382 -41.05 6.24 -23.68
N VAL A 383 -41.27 7.41 -23.06
CA VAL A 383 -42.54 7.73 -22.42
C VAL A 383 -43.62 8.21 -23.39
N TRP A 384 -44.80 7.61 -23.28
CA TRP A 384 -46.01 8.01 -23.96
C TRP A 384 -46.91 8.80 -23.00
N SER A 385 -47.50 9.88 -23.49
CA SER A 385 -48.30 10.79 -22.65
C SER A 385 -49.70 10.98 -23.21
N ALA A 386 -50.72 10.78 -22.38
CA ALA A 386 -52.11 11.07 -22.72
C ALA A 386 -52.67 12.12 -21.72
N ARG A 387 -53.41 13.10 -22.24
CA ARG A 387 -54.04 14.15 -21.42
C ARG A 387 -55.25 13.57 -20.68
N ARG A 388 -55.34 13.84 -19.38
CA ARG A 388 -56.51 13.50 -18.55
C ARG A 388 -57.40 14.73 -18.28
N LEU A 389 -56.77 15.90 -18.10
CA LEU A 389 -57.36 17.25 -17.98
C LEU A 389 -56.41 18.29 -18.60
N LEU A 390 -56.79 19.58 -18.66
CA LEU A 390 -56.02 20.66 -19.35
C LEU A 390 -54.52 20.72 -19.00
N VAL A 391 -54.10 20.37 -17.78
CA VAL A 391 -52.71 20.48 -17.29
C VAL A 391 -52.10 19.15 -16.82
N LEU A 392 -52.89 18.08 -16.69
CA LEU A 392 -52.43 16.79 -16.15
C LEU A 392 -52.32 15.72 -17.25
N SER A 393 -51.11 15.16 -17.41
CA SER A 393 -50.84 14.08 -18.36
C SER A 393 -50.39 12.81 -17.63
N SER A 394 -51.02 11.68 -17.97
CA SER A 394 -50.59 10.36 -17.50
C SER A 394 -49.48 9.81 -18.39
N ARG A 395 -48.51 9.11 -17.78
CA ARG A 395 -47.35 8.52 -18.45
C ARG A 395 -47.55 7.02 -18.65
N PHE A 396 -47.24 6.52 -19.84
CA PHE A 396 -47.42 5.14 -20.25
C PHE A 396 -46.15 4.60 -20.91
N CYS A 397 -45.88 3.31 -20.72
CA CYS A 397 -44.92 2.59 -21.55
C CYS A 397 -45.55 2.27 -22.92
N SER A 398 -44.73 1.84 -23.86
CA SER A 398 -45.14 1.48 -25.24
C SER A 398 -46.28 0.45 -25.27
N ASP A 399 -46.25 -0.56 -24.40
CA ASP A 399 -47.26 -1.62 -24.33
C ASP A 399 -48.59 -1.18 -23.71
N CYS A 400 -48.57 -0.16 -22.85
CA CYS A 400 -49.74 0.29 -22.10
C CYS A 400 -50.38 1.57 -22.64
N ARG A 401 -49.82 2.17 -23.70
CA ARG A 401 -50.27 3.46 -24.20
C ARG A 401 -51.69 3.39 -24.77
N PRO A 402 -52.59 4.33 -24.41
CA PRO A 402 -53.87 4.46 -25.10
C PRO A 402 -53.67 5.01 -26.52
N ALA A 403 -54.65 4.81 -27.40
CA ALA A 403 -54.56 5.20 -28.81
C ALA A 403 -54.29 6.70 -29.04
N ASN A 404 -54.71 7.56 -28.10
CA ASN A 404 -54.51 9.01 -28.17
C ASN A 404 -53.20 9.50 -27.54
N ALA A 405 -52.34 8.60 -27.03
CA ALA A 405 -51.08 8.99 -26.42
C ALA A 405 -50.06 9.44 -27.47
N LYS A 406 -49.30 10.49 -27.13
CA LYS A 406 -48.19 10.97 -27.95
C LYS A 406 -46.87 10.67 -27.25
N GLN A 407 -45.88 10.21 -28.00
CA GLN A 407 -44.52 10.08 -27.50
C GLN A 407 -43.95 11.48 -27.29
N LYS A 408 -43.30 11.69 -26.15
CA LYS A 408 -42.47 12.89 -25.97
C LYS A 408 -41.27 12.76 -26.92
N ARG A 409 -41.13 13.71 -27.85
CA ARG A 409 -39.91 13.87 -28.65
C ARG A 409 -38.85 14.56 -27.81
#